data_AF-A0A6C0BU51-F1
#
_entry.id   AF-A0A6C0BU51-F1
#
_cell.length_a   1.000
_cell.length_b   1.000
_cell.length_c   1.000
_cell.angle_alpha   90.00
_cell.angle_beta   90.00
_cell.angle_gamma   90.00
#
_symmetry.space_group_name_H-M   'P 1'
#
loop_
_entity.id
_entity.type
_entity.pdbx_description
1 polymer ?
#
loop_
_entity_poly.entity_id
_entity_poly.type
_entity_poly.pdbx_seq_one_letter_code
_entity_poly.pdbx_strand_id
1 'polypeptide(L)'
;MESIECEEKKIPENQSETKFKDLIDQEKEERFTKSWSKLDKGTKLNRIHLFIKKQKIDNKLNDSQEKQLKILLLNLFESSRLNKISDIDYSIESKEIITIKNLDYNEETKEYSYNNVIKSKKTDSKSKSNIDRHFNRSKKKN
;
A
#
# COMPACT_ATOMS: atom_id res chain seq x y z
N MET A 1 13.05 55.15 -23.90
CA MET A 1 13.37 55.30 -22.47
C MET A 1 12.08 55.78 -21.84
N GLU A 2 11.39 55.15 -20.89
CA GLU A 2 11.65 54.14 -19.85
C GLU A 2 10.39 53.21 -19.84
N SER A 3 10.52 51.88 -19.71
CA SER A 3 10.49 51.09 -18.46
C SER A 3 9.31 51.41 -17.51
N ILE A 4 8.50 50.38 -17.15
CA ILE A 4 8.21 49.93 -15.76
C ILE A 4 6.80 49.27 -15.59
N GLU A 5 6.86 48.03 -15.04
CA GLU A 5 5.92 47.27 -14.18
C GLU A 5 4.49 46.90 -14.64
N CYS A 6 4.33 45.61 -15.00
CA CYS A 6 3.07 44.89 -14.80
C CYS A 6 3.00 44.40 -13.36
N GLU A 7 2.17 45.05 -12.55
CA GLU A 7 1.90 44.71 -11.16
C GLU A 7 1.01 43.45 -11.05
N GLU A 8 1.54 42.45 -10.35
CA GLU A 8 0.90 41.18 -10.02
C GLU A 8 -0.25 41.40 -9.03
N LYS A 9 -1.51 41.30 -9.50
CA LYS A 9 -2.68 41.40 -8.63
C LYS A 9 -3.07 40.05 -8.04
N LYS A 10 -2.59 39.86 -6.81
CA LYS A 10 -3.06 39.01 -5.71
C LYS A 10 -4.56 38.66 -5.76
N ILE A 11 -4.87 37.36 -5.84
CA ILE A 11 -6.22 36.82 -5.70
C ILE A 11 -6.53 36.63 -4.19
N PRO A 12 -7.60 37.21 -3.63
CA PRO A 12 -7.97 37.01 -2.24
C PRO A 12 -8.67 35.66 -2.04
N GLU A 13 -8.02 34.77 -1.28
CA GLU A 13 -8.52 33.52 -0.72
C GLU A 13 -9.31 33.83 0.57
N ASN A 14 -10.64 33.55 0.65
CA ASN A 14 -11.27 33.24 1.94
C ASN A 14 -12.78 32.79 2.01
N GLN A 15 -13.02 31.76 2.85
CA GLN A 15 -14.13 31.51 3.83
C GLN A 15 -15.32 30.58 3.59
N SER A 16 -15.77 30.25 2.38
CA SER A 16 -16.98 29.42 2.21
C SER A 16 -16.70 27.93 1.96
N GLU A 17 -15.57 27.61 1.32
CA GLU A 17 -15.26 26.24 0.89
C GLU A 17 -14.75 25.34 2.03
N THR A 18 -14.17 25.93 3.08
CA THR A 18 -13.63 25.22 4.24
C THR A 18 -14.74 24.63 5.13
N LYS A 19 -15.86 25.35 5.29
CA LYS A 19 -16.96 24.96 6.18
C LYS A 19 -17.79 23.78 5.65
N PHE A 20 -17.90 23.65 4.33
CA PHE A 20 -18.59 22.51 3.71
C PHE A 20 -17.70 21.26 3.67
N LYS A 21 -16.38 21.44 3.56
CA LYS A 21 -15.40 20.35 3.69
C LYS A 21 -15.47 19.70 5.07
N ASP A 22 -15.54 20.53 6.11
CA ASP A 22 -15.49 20.12 7.52
C ASP A 22 -16.70 19.26 7.95
N LEU A 23 -17.91 19.66 7.53
CA LEU A 23 -19.15 18.92 7.83
C LEU A 23 -19.23 17.56 7.12
N ILE A 24 -18.67 17.48 5.90
CA ILE A 24 -18.53 16.23 5.15
C ILE A 24 -17.45 15.33 5.75
N ASP A 25 -16.42 15.91 6.38
CA ASP A 25 -15.37 15.16 7.06
C ASP A 25 -15.91 14.45 8.32
N GLN A 26 -16.70 15.13 9.16
CA GLN A 26 -17.27 14.56 10.40
C GLN A 26 -18.12 13.29 10.20
N GLU A 27 -18.99 13.22 9.19
CA GLU A 27 -19.78 11.99 8.92
C GLU A 27 -18.95 10.89 8.24
N LYS A 28 -17.89 11.27 7.50
CA LYS A 28 -16.97 10.30 6.91
C LYS A 28 -16.07 9.67 7.96
N GLU A 29 -15.77 10.37 9.04
CA GLU A 29 -14.89 9.92 10.13
C GLU A 29 -15.31 8.57 10.74
N GLU A 30 -16.61 8.33 10.95
CA GLU A 30 -17.10 7.08 11.53
C GLU A 30 -16.88 5.86 10.62
N ARG A 31 -16.79 6.05 9.30
CA ARG A 31 -16.51 4.95 8.38
C ARG A 31 -15.06 4.51 8.48
N PHE A 32 -14.17 5.40 8.92
CA PHE A 32 -12.74 5.14 9.04
C PHE A 32 -12.33 4.67 10.44
N THR A 33 -13.21 4.74 11.44
CA THR A 33 -12.99 4.12 12.76
C THR A 33 -13.15 2.59 12.73
N LYS A 34 -13.54 2.03 11.59
CA LYS A 34 -13.61 0.58 11.40
C LYS A 34 -12.22 0.01 11.14
N SER A 35 -11.96 -1.18 11.71
CA SER A 35 -10.77 -1.98 11.41
C SER A 35 -10.61 -2.21 9.89
N TRP A 36 -9.38 -2.27 9.38
CA TRP A 36 -9.09 -2.45 7.95
C TRP A 36 -9.94 -3.54 7.27
N SER A 37 -10.12 -4.70 7.91
CA SER A 37 -10.93 -5.81 7.38
C SER A 37 -12.41 -5.47 7.15
N LYS A 38 -12.96 -4.50 7.90
CA LYS A 38 -14.36 -4.05 7.87
C LYS A 38 -14.58 -2.82 6.98
N LEU A 39 -13.53 -2.29 6.35
CA LEU A 39 -13.65 -1.18 5.41
C LEU A 39 -14.07 -1.67 4.03
N ASP A 40 -14.96 -0.93 3.37
CA ASP A 40 -15.34 -1.17 1.98
C ASP A 40 -14.17 -0.91 1.02
N LYS A 41 -14.21 -1.51 -0.17
CA LYS A 41 -13.15 -1.36 -1.17
C LYS A 41 -12.87 0.10 -1.53
N GLY A 42 -13.90 0.92 -1.72
CA GLY A 42 -13.73 2.35 -2.03
C GLY A 42 -13.04 3.13 -0.90
N THR A 43 -13.39 2.81 0.35
CA THR A 43 -12.76 3.40 1.53
C THR A 43 -11.28 3.02 1.64
N LYS A 44 -10.95 1.74 1.43
CA LYS A 44 -9.56 1.25 1.40
C LYS A 44 -8.75 1.92 0.30
N LEU A 45 -9.32 2.03 -0.90
CA LEU A 45 -8.69 2.69 -2.04
C LEU A 45 -8.38 4.16 -1.74
N ASN A 46 -9.32 4.87 -1.12
CA ASN A 46 -9.10 6.25 -0.68
C ASN A 46 -7.93 6.36 0.32
N ARG A 47 -7.84 5.42 1.28
CA ARG A 47 -6.75 5.38 2.26
C ARG A 47 -5.39 5.07 1.62
N ILE A 48 -5.35 4.20 0.60
CA ILE A 48 -4.15 3.95 -0.20
C ILE A 48 -3.70 5.22 -0.94
N HIS A 49 -4.63 5.98 -1.54
CA HIS A 49 -4.28 7.26 -2.17
C HIS A 49 -3.72 8.28 -1.18
N LEU A 50 -4.25 8.35 0.03
CA LEU A 50 -3.71 9.22 1.08
C LEU A 50 -2.30 8.78 1.50
N PHE A 51 -2.07 7.48 1.63
CA PHE A 51 -0.74 6.93 1.92
C PHE A 51 0.28 7.33 0.83
N ILE A 52 -0.07 7.20 -0.46
CA ILE A 52 0.81 7.61 -1.56
C ILE A 52 1.19 9.08 -1.47
N LYS A 53 0.22 9.97 -1.18
CA LYS A 53 0.47 11.40 -1.02
C LYS A 53 1.39 11.68 0.16
N LYS A 54 1.19 10.99 1.28
CA LYS A 54 2.05 11.09 2.46
C LYS A 54 3.48 10.67 2.10
N GLN A 55 3.65 9.51 1.45
CA GLN A 55 4.96 9.02 1.02
C GLN A 55 5.65 9.96 0.02
N LYS A 56 4.89 10.62 -0.87
CA LYS A 56 5.43 11.65 -1.77
C LYS A 56 6.05 12.81 -1.00
N ILE A 57 5.34 13.32 0.01
CA ILE A 57 5.79 14.47 0.81
C ILE A 57 6.96 14.07 1.70
N ASP A 58 6.85 12.93 2.40
CA ASP A 58 7.81 12.43 3.37
C ASP A 58 9.17 12.10 2.71
N ASN A 59 9.13 11.39 1.59
CA ASN A 59 10.33 10.98 0.85
C ASN A 59 10.71 11.90 -0.31
N LYS A 60 9.98 13.03 -0.47
CA LYS A 60 10.18 14.01 -1.55
C LYS A 60 10.27 13.33 -2.92
N LEU A 61 9.29 12.48 -3.22
CA LEU A 61 9.22 11.73 -4.49
C LEU A 61 8.86 12.66 -5.65
N ASN A 62 9.46 12.39 -6.81
CA ASN A 62 9.09 13.05 -8.05
C ASN A 62 7.76 12.50 -8.60
N ASP A 63 7.11 13.21 -9.51
CA ASP A 63 5.81 12.79 -10.08
C ASP A 63 5.88 11.42 -10.79
N SER A 64 7.02 11.10 -11.41
CA SER A 64 7.26 9.78 -12.01
C SER A 64 7.25 8.67 -10.95
N GLN A 65 7.90 8.90 -9.81
CA GLN A 65 8.02 7.93 -8.71
C GLN A 65 6.71 7.78 -7.96
N GLU A 66 5.99 8.88 -7.71
CA GLU A 66 4.62 8.83 -7.19
C GLU A 66 3.72 7.99 -8.09
N LYS A 67 3.81 8.19 -9.42
CA LYS A 67 3.03 7.42 -10.40
C LYS A 67 3.39 5.93 -10.36
N GLN A 68 4.67 5.58 -10.26
CA GLN A 68 5.10 4.18 -10.11
C GLN A 68 4.57 3.57 -8.82
N LEU A 69 4.70 4.26 -7.67
CA LEU A 69 4.17 3.81 -6.39
C LEU A 69 2.65 3.62 -6.45
N LYS A 70 1.93 4.55 -7.10
CA LYS A 70 0.49 4.45 -7.31
C LYS A 70 0.12 3.21 -8.12
N ILE A 71 0.77 3.00 -9.27
CA ILE A 71 0.52 1.83 -10.11
C ILE A 71 0.78 0.55 -9.32
N LEU A 72 1.89 0.49 -8.57
CA LEU A 72 2.26 -0.65 -7.75
C LEU A 72 1.20 -0.96 -6.68
N LEU A 73 0.81 0.02 -5.87
CA LEU A 73 -0.17 -0.20 -4.78
C LEU A 73 -1.57 -0.53 -5.31
N LEU A 74 -1.99 0.10 -6.41
CA LEU A 74 -3.27 -0.23 -7.05
C LEU A 74 -3.27 -1.66 -7.59
N ASN A 75 -2.21 -2.09 -8.26
CA ASN A 75 -2.09 -3.47 -8.75
C ASN A 75 -2.14 -4.48 -7.60
N LEU A 76 -1.49 -4.18 -6.46
CA LEU A 76 -1.55 -5.04 -5.28
C LEU A 76 -2.93 -5.05 -4.62
N PHE A 77 -3.63 -3.92 -4.63
CA PHE A 77 -5.01 -3.81 -4.13
C PHE A 77 -6.00 -4.61 -4.99
N GLU A 78 -5.94 -4.45 -6.31
CA GLU A 78 -6.75 -5.23 -7.27
C GLU A 78 -6.46 -6.73 -7.16
N SER A 79 -5.18 -7.10 -6.98
CA SER A 79 -4.75 -8.48 -6.71
C SER A 79 -5.12 -9.01 -5.32
N SER A 80 -5.89 -8.23 -4.54
CA SER A 80 -6.32 -8.55 -3.17
C SER A 80 -5.19 -8.83 -2.16
N ARG A 81 -3.95 -8.44 -2.47
CA ARG A 81 -2.79 -8.58 -1.58
C ARG A 81 -2.87 -7.61 -0.40
N LEU A 82 -3.47 -6.45 -0.63
CA LEU A 82 -3.65 -5.41 0.38
C LEU A 82 -5.00 -5.51 1.13
N ASN A 83 -5.77 -6.59 0.94
CA ASN A 83 -7.07 -6.73 1.61
C ASN A 83 -6.97 -7.25 3.04
N LYS A 84 -5.88 -7.91 3.40
CA LYS A 84 -5.70 -8.54 4.71
C LYS A 84 -5.07 -7.57 5.69
N ILE A 85 -5.54 -7.60 6.94
CA ILE A 85 -4.94 -6.86 8.06
C ILE A 85 -3.51 -7.33 8.37
N SER A 86 -3.15 -8.55 7.94
CA SER A 86 -1.78 -9.04 8.11
C SER A 86 -0.78 -8.32 7.22
N ASP A 87 -1.21 -7.74 6.09
CA ASP A 87 -0.35 -7.09 5.10
C ASP A 87 -0.37 -5.55 5.21
N ILE A 88 -1.33 -4.98 5.96
CA ILE A 88 -1.48 -3.54 6.15
C ILE A 88 -1.59 -3.21 7.63
N ASP A 89 -0.73 -2.31 8.08
CA ASP A 89 -0.81 -1.68 9.39
C ASP A 89 -1.63 -0.39 9.28
N TYR A 90 -2.86 -0.45 9.80
CA TYR A 90 -3.83 0.64 9.73
C TYR A 90 -4.14 1.13 11.14
N SER A 91 -3.90 2.42 11.39
CA SER A 91 -4.28 3.06 12.64
C SER A 91 -5.73 3.53 12.56
N ILE A 92 -6.56 3.00 13.46
CA ILE A 92 -7.96 3.40 13.61
C ILE A 92 -8.05 4.81 14.21
N GLU A 93 -7.13 5.15 15.11
CA GLU A 93 -7.09 6.45 15.79
C GLU A 93 -6.75 7.57 14.82
N SER A 94 -5.68 7.37 14.03
CA SER A 94 -5.21 8.33 13.03
C SER A 94 -5.95 8.20 11.69
N LYS A 95 -6.80 7.17 11.55
CA LYS A 95 -7.58 6.86 10.34
C LYS A 95 -6.69 6.75 9.08
N GLU A 96 -5.46 6.26 9.22
CA GLU A 96 -4.48 6.24 8.14
C GLU A 96 -3.69 4.93 8.11
N ILE A 97 -3.14 4.62 6.94
CA ILE A 97 -2.20 3.51 6.78
C ILE A 97 -0.86 3.98 7.31
N ILE A 98 -0.34 3.30 8.33
CA ILE A 98 0.95 3.60 8.93
C ILE A 98 2.05 2.95 8.10
N THR A 99 1.90 1.67 7.76
CA THR A 99 2.89 0.91 6.98
C THR A 99 2.23 -0.21 6.20
N ILE A 100 2.79 -0.54 5.04
CA ILE A 100 2.40 -1.70 4.23
C ILE A 100 3.50 -2.74 4.37
N LYS A 101 3.16 -3.95 4.81
CA LYS A 101 4.15 -5.01 4.98
C LYS A 101 4.67 -5.46 3.63
N ASN A 102 5.96 -5.82 3.60
CA ASN A 102 6.69 -6.20 2.40
C ASN A 102 6.81 -5.10 1.34
N LEU A 103 6.42 -3.87 1.65
CA LEU A 103 6.75 -2.70 0.84
C LEU A 103 8.08 -2.15 1.35
N ASP A 104 9.10 -2.23 0.51
CA ASP A 104 10.44 -1.73 0.79
C ASP A 104 10.68 -0.45 -0.02
N TYR A 105 11.31 0.53 0.62
CA TYR A 105 11.69 1.78 0.00
C TYR A 105 13.21 1.85 -0.10
N ASN A 106 13.72 1.97 -1.32
CA ASN A 106 15.14 2.16 -1.57
C ASN A 106 15.44 3.66 -1.60
N GLU A 107 16.19 4.16 -0.61
CA GLU A 107 16.56 5.59 -0.52
C GLU A 107 17.52 6.03 -1.64
N GLU A 108 18.37 5.14 -2.14
CA GLU A 108 19.36 5.44 -3.18
C GLU A 108 18.69 5.65 -4.55
N THR A 109 17.78 4.75 -4.92
CA THR A 109 17.05 4.84 -6.20
C THR A 109 15.74 5.61 -6.07
N LYS A 110 15.29 5.86 -4.83
CA LYS A 110 13.98 6.44 -4.48
C LYS A 110 12.81 5.67 -5.08
N GLU A 111 12.94 4.34 -5.17
CA GLU A 111 11.93 3.45 -5.73
C GLU A 111 11.32 2.54 -4.66
N TYR A 112 10.08 2.15 -4.90
CA TYR A 112 9.35 1.21 -4.05
C TYR A 112 9.31 -0.17 -4.69
N SER A 113 9.66 -1.18 -3.91
CA SER A 113 9.60 -2.57 -4.32
C SER A 113 8.70 -3.35 -3.37
N TYR A 114 7.84 -4.22 -3.91
CA TYR A 114 7.01 -5.10 -3.11
C TYR A 114 7.57 -6.51 -3.11
N ASN A 115 8.13 -6.93 -1.97
CA ASN A 115 8.66 -8.26 -1.79
C ASN A 115 7.52 -9.25 -1.63
N ASN A 116 7.12 -9.88 -2.74
CA ASN A 116 6.35 -11.11 -2.64
C ASN A 116 7.26 -12.15 -1.98
N VAL A 117 7.05 -12.41 -0.69
CA VAL A 117 7.60 -13.60 -0.05
C VAL A 117 6.96 -14.79 -0.77
N ILE A 118 7.60 -15.22 -1.86
CA ILE A 118 7.36 -16.53 -2.44
C ILE A 118 7.79 -17.45 -1.32
N LYS A 119 6.84 -17.90 -0.50
CA LYS A 119 7.07 -19.04 0.37
C LYS A 119 7.54 -20.13 -0.58
N SER A 120 8.85 -20.34 -0.63
CA SER A 120 9.40 -21.50 -1.29
C SER A 120 8.61 -22.64 -0.68
N LYS A 121 7.78 -23.29 -1.51
CA LYS A 121 7.22 -24.58 -1.11
C LYS A 121 8.46 -25.36 -0.74
N LYS A 122 8.68 -25.60 0.56
CA LYS A 122 9.60 -26.65 0.98
C LYS A 122 9.13 -27.83 0.15
N THR A 123 9.93 -28.23 -0.82
CA THR A 123 9.70 -29.47 -1.53
C THR A 123 9.80 -30.49 -0.42
N ASP A 124 8.63 -30.91 0.06
CA ASP A 124 8.52 -32.02 0.99
C ASP A 124 9.40 -33.10 0.39
N SER A 125 10.54 -33.31 1.02
CA SER A 125 11.62 -34.11 0.48
C SER A 125 11.05 -35.50 0.46
N LYS A 126 10.59 -35.95 -0.72
CA LYS A 126 9.82 -37.19 -0.95
C LYS A 126 10.02 -38.14 0.21
N SER A 127 9.12 -38.10 1.20
CA SER A 127 9.08 -39.16 2.19
C SER A 127 8.71 -40.39 1.40
N LYS A 128 9.69 -41.27 1.17
CA LYS A 128 9.52 -42.51 0.43
C LYS A 128 8.24 -43.18 0.91
N SER A 129 7.23 -43.23 0.04
CA SER A 129 5.96 -43.89 0.33
C SER A 129 6.24 -45.32 0.82
N ASN A 130 5.41 -45.88 1.70
CA ASN A 130 5.63 -47.22 2.27
C ASN A 130 5.88 -48.31 1.20
N ILE A 131 5.40 -48.10 -0.03
CA ILE A 131 5.69 -48.93 -1.22
C ILE A 131 7.19 -48.97 -1.57
N ASP A 132 7.89 -47.84 -1.50
CA ASP A 132 9.33 -47.73 -1.82
C ASP A 132 10.19 -48.46 -0.77
N ARG A 133 9.75 -48.49 0.51
CA ARG A 133 10.37 -49.34 1.55
C ARG A 133 10.19 -50.84 1.27
N HIS A 134 9.05 -51.25 0.71
CA HIS A 134 8.77 -52.66 0.48
C HIS A 134 9.59 -53.22 -0.69
N PHE A 135 9.77 -52.45 -1.76
CA PHE A 135 10.54 -52.88 -2.93
C PHE A 135 12.06 -52.97 -2.67
N ASN A 136 12.61 -52.09 -1.83
CA ASN A 136 14.03 -52.14 -1.47
C ASN A 136 14.38 -53.25 -0.47
N ARG A 137 13.40 -53.82 0.25
CA ARG A 137 13.62 -54.96 1.15
C ARG A 137 13.82 -56.27 0.40
N SER A 138 13.27 -56.37 -0.82
CA SER A 138 13.28 -57.58 -1.63
C SER A 138 14.57 -57.78 -2.45
N LYS A 139 15.44 -56.76 -2.55
CA LYS A 139 16.71 -56.85 -3.31
C LYS A 139 17.94 -57.26 -2.49
N LYS A 140 17.78 -57.71 -1.24
CA LYS A 140 18.90 -58.09 -0.36
C LYS A 140 18.89 -59.55 0.10
N LYS A 141 18.42 -60.46 -0.75
CA LYS A 141 18.68 -61.90 -0.58
C LYS A 141 19.07 -62.53 -1.92
N ASN A 142 20.35 -62.93 -1.96
CA ASN A 142 21.07 -63.78 -2.91
C ASN A 142 21.15 -63.31 -4.37
#